data_AF-A0A4R1GGW7-F1
#
_entry.id   AF-A0A4R1GGW7-F1
#
_cell.length_a   1.000
_cell.length_b   1.000
_cell.length_c   1.000
_cell.angle_alpha   90.00
_cell.angle_beta   90.00
_cell.angle_gamma   90.00
#
_symmetry.space_group_name_H-M   'P 1'
#
loop_
_entity.id
_entity.type
_entity.pdbx_description
1 polymer ?
#
loop_
_entity_poly.entity_id
_entity_poly.type
_entity_poly.pdbx_seq_one_letter_code
_entity_poly.pdbx_strand_id
1 'polypeptide(L)'
;MRLRSSLHFRQAFISQFGLLFKDWRTTVITGFVLVLLSLIAGWIPDGLTAFLFDGEREKGIKMLAISLGLLAFLLLLGWWVSKRGNFDVNVKKPEKKKVLVLFLSPVRGKEEDLTSLVSGELSFKAVDGSPFRNWEVPLRAIAYHGEKLERLIVLTSPQSSKQFALFKKLASSFFKGDSRLLSVLEKAQEVKINDFEDIEEVFGALNSIYQRLSEDGYKDRDVIVDVTGGQKTVSIAGAFMTLYRGREFQYISTNDKENIKSYDIEFVPED
;
A
#
# COMPACT_ATOMS: atom_id res chain seq x y z
N MET A 1 -15.26 -20.84 -0.21
CA MET A 1 -14.03 -21.44 -0.74
C MET A 1 -12.88 -20.52 -0.36
N ARG A 2 -12.06 -20.87 0.66
CA ARG A 2 -10.96 -20.01 1.15
C ARG A 2 -9.85 -20.01 0.10
N LEU A 3 -9.69 -18.89 -0.60
CA LEU A 3 -8.54 -18.65 -1.48
C LEU A 3 -7.31 -18.48 -0.58
N ARG A 4 -6.52 -19.55 -0.48
CA ARG A 4 -5.19 -19.53 0.13
C ARG A 4 -4.32 -18.69 -0.78
N SER A 5 -3.93 -17.50 -0.34
CA SER A 5 -2.95 -16.65 -1.02
C SER A 5 -1.61 -17.37 -1.03
N SER A 6 -1.26 -18.00 -2.15
CA SER A 6 0.11 -18.43 -2.38
C SER A 6 0.94 -17.18 -2.65
N LEU A 7 1.44 -16.56 -1.59
CA LEU A 7 2.54 -15.61 -1.67
C LEU A 7 3.64 -16.26 -2.52
N HIS A 8 3.87 -15.74 -3.73
CA HIS A 8 5.02 -16.15 -4.52
C HIS A 8 6.24 -15.89 -3.67
N PHE A 9 6.83 -16.96 -3.11
CA PHE A 9 7.96 -16.91 -2.18
C PHE A 9 9.05 -15.95 -2.67
N ARG A 10 9.27 -15.88 -3.97
CA ARG A 10 10.24 -14.98 -4.60
C ARG A 10 9.90 -13.48 -4.47
N GLN A 11 8.64 -13.09 -4.62
CA GLN A 11 8.19 -11.71 -4.41
C GLN A 11 8.11 -11.35 -2.92
N ALA A 12 7.65 -12.30 -2.09
CA ALA A 12 7.70 -12.14 -0.63
C ALA A 12 9.15 -11.99 -0.14
N PHE A 13 10.07 -12.81 -0.63
CA PHE A 13 11.50 -12.79 -0.30
C PHE A 13 12.17 -11.50 -0.79
N ILE A 14 11.91 -11.04 -2.02
CA ILE A 14 12.48 -9.77 -2.50
C ILE A 14 11.85 -8.56 -1.77
N SER A 15 10.57 -8.61 -1.41
CA SER A 15 9.92 -7.54 -0.62
C SER A 15 10.39 -7.49 0.84
N GLN A 16 10.67 -8.65 1.45
CA GLN A 16 11.10 -8.76 2.86
C GLN A 16 12.62 -8.60 3.01
N PHE A 17 13.42 -9.09 2.05
CA PHE A 17 14.88 -9.01 2.09
C PHE A 17 15.44 -7.85 1.25
N GLY A 18 14.63 -7.16 0.43
CA GLY A 18 15.06 -5.97 -0.32
C GLY A 18 15.50 -4.80 0.58
N LEU A 19 15.03 -4.77 1.83
CA LEU A 19 15.52 -3.87 2.89
C LEU A 19 16.95 -4.20 3.34
N LEU A 20 17.37 -5.47 3.28
CA LEU A 20 18.70 -5.93 3.72
C LEU A 20 19.81 -5.63 2.71
N PHE A 21 19.45 -5.29 1.47
CA PHE A 21 20.41 -4.99 0.40
C PHE A 21 20.11 -3.62 -0.26
N LYS A 22 19.50 -2.69 0.49
CA LYS A 22 19.07 -1.36 -0.02
C LYS A 22 20.28 -0.48 -0.38
N ASP A 23 21.38 -0.62 0.33
CA ASP A 23 22.63 0.12 0.13
C ASP A 23 23.87 -0.73 0.49
N TRP A 24 25.07 -0.24 0.16
CA TRP A 24 26.32 -0.97 0.42
C TRP A 24 26.53 -1.25 1.91
N ARG A 25 26.10 -0.33 2.78
CA ARG A 25 26.21 -0.48 4.24
C ARG A 25 25.32 -1.60 4.76
N THR A 26 24.03 -1.64 4.39
CA THR A 26 23.14 -2.75 4.76
C THR A 26 23.62 -4.07 4.19
N THR A 27 24.10 -4.08 2.94
CA THR A 27 24.66 -5.29 2.31
C THR A 27 25.86 -5.85 3.10
N VAL A 28 26.78 -4.99 3.53
CA VAL A 28 27.94 -5.39 4.34
C VAL A 28 27.51 -5.91 5.71
N ILE A 29 26.57 -5.23 6.37
CA ILE A 29 26.04 -5.65 7.69
C ILE A 29 25.32 -6.99 7.57
N THR A 30 24.46 -7.18 6.57
CA THR A 30 23.76 -8.44 6.32
C THR A 30 24.75 -9.55 5.99
N GLY A 31 25.76 -9.28 5.17
CA GLY A 31 26.84 -10.24 4.90
C GLY A 31 27.58 -10.65 6.17
N PHE A 32 27.91 -9.70 7.03
CA PHE A 32 28.56 -9.96 8.32
C PHE A 32 27.68 -10.83 9.24
N VAL A 33 26.39 -10.52 9.36
CA VAL A 33 25.43 -11.33 10.14
C VAL A 33 25.31 -12.75 9.60
N LEU A 34 25.26 -12.93 8.27
CA LEU A 34 25.18 -14.25 7.64
C LEU A 34 26.44 -15.10 7.90
N VAL A 35 27.63 -14.48 7.88
CA VAL A 35 28.88 -15.16 8.22
C VAL A 35 28.87 -15.61 9.68
N LEU A 36 28.46 -14.75 10.61
CA LEU A 36 28.35 -15.12 12.03
C LEU A 36 27.33 -16.25 12.26
N LEU A 37 26.17 -16.18 11.62
CA LEU A 37 25.17 -17.26 11.69
C LEU A 37 25.69 -18.58 11.10
N SER A 38 26.47 -18.52 10.03
CA SER A 38 27.08 -19.71 9.42
C SER A 38 28.10 -20.37 10.35
N LEU A 39 28.90 -19.56 11.06
CA LEU A 39 29.85 -20.05 12.07
C LEU A 39 29.11 -20.71 13.26
N ILE A 40 28.06 -20.06 13.76
CA ILE A 40 27.22 -20.61 14.83
C ILE A 40 26.59 -21.94 14.39
N ALA A 41 26.06 -22.00 13.16
CA ALA A 41 25.40 -23.20 12.63
C ALA A 41 26.35 -24.39 12.48
N GLY A 42 27.63 -24.17 12.18
CA GLY A 42 28.63 -25.22 12.14
C GLY A 42 29.18 -25.61 13.52
N TRP A 43 29.44 -24.63 14.38
CA TRP A 43 30.13 -24.87 15.65
C TRP A 43 29.24 -25.37 16.77
N ILE A 44 27.91 -25.20 16.70
CA ILE A 44 26.99 -25.80 17.66
C ILE A 44 26.96 -27.33 17.54
N PRO A 45 26.71 -27.92 16.34
CA PRO A 45 26.76 -29.38 16.16
C PRO A 45 28.13 -29.97 16.47
N ASP A 46 29.21 -29.34 16.00
CA ASP A 46 30.58 -29.80 16.25
C ASP A 46 30.96 -29.69 17.74
N GLY A 47 30.50 -28.64 18.42
CA GLY A 47 30.69 -28.47 19.86
C GLY A 47 29.92 -29.49 20.69
N LEU A 48 28.67 -29.80 20.30
CA LEU A 48 27.85 -30.84 20.93
C LEU A 48 28.46 -32.23 20.75
N THR A 49 28.95 -32.54 19.55
CA THR A 49 29.56 -33.85 19.26
C THR A 49 30.86 -34.04 20.02
N ALA A 50 31.75 -33.04 20.01
CA ALA A 50 32.99 -33.06 20.78
C ALA A 50 32.75 -33.17 22.31
N PHE A 51 31.68 -32.55 22.81
CA PHE A 51 31.34 -32.59 24.23
C PHE A 51 30.73 -33.93 24.68
N LEU A 52 29.83 -34.50 23.87
CA LEU A 52 29.01 -35.67 24.25
C LEU A 52 29.60 -37.01 23.80
N PHE A 53 30.30 -37.06 22.67
CA PHE A 53 30.67 -38.33 22.03
C PHE A 53 32.18 -38.55 21.89
N ASP A 54 32.97 -37.50 21.61
CA ASP A 54 34.39 -37.68 21.25
C ASP A 54 35.37 -37.59 22.44
N GLY A 55 34.86 -37.33 23.65
CA GLY A 55 35.70 -37.19 24.86
C GLY A 55 36.51 -35.89 24.94
N GLU A 56 36.50 -35.06 23.89
CA GLU A 56 37.16 -33.74 23.82
C GLU A 56 36.32 -32.62 24.50
N ARG A 57 35.93 -32.84 25.76
CA ARG A 57 34.99 -31.97 26.49
C ARG A 57 35.39 -30.50 26.53
N GLU A 58 36.68 -30.20 26.70
CA GLU A 58 37.16 -28.81 26.77
C GLU A 58 36.96 -28.06 25.44
N LYS A 59 37.19 -28.74 24.32
CA LYS A 59 36.98 -28.19 22.98
C LYS A 59 35.50 -28.00 22.69
N GLY A 60 34.66 -28.98 23.05
CA GLY A 60 33.21 -28.88 22.93
C GLY A 60 32.63 -27.70 23.72
N ILE A 61 33.06 -27.52 24.97
CA ILE A 61 32.66 -26.37 25.80
C ILE A 61 33.08 -25.04 25.16
N LYS A 62 34.32 -24.92 24.67
CA LYS A 62 34.79 -23.69 24.02
C LYS A 62 33.98 -23.34 22.77
N MET A 63 33.69 -24.33 21.91
CA MET A 63 32.91 -24.11 20.69
C MET A 63 31.47 -23.70 20.99
N LEU A 64 30.84 -24.34 21.98
CA LEU A 64 29.49 -23.98 22.42
C LEU A 64 29.44 -22.59 23.07
N ALA A 65 30.40 -22.26 23.94
CA ALA A 65 30.47 -20.96 24.59
C ALA A 65 30.66 -19.82 23.58
N ILE A 66 31.53 -20.00 22.57
CA ILE A 66 31.72 -19.00 21.51
C ILE A 66 30.44 -18.86 20.68
N SER A 67 29.80 -19.97 20.31
CA SER A 67 28.58 -19.95 19.51
C SER A 67 27.42 -19.26 20.23
N LEU A 68 27.25 -19.54 21.53
CA LEU A 68 26.24 -18.88 22.37
C LEU A 68 26.56 -17.40 22.60
N GLY A 69 27.84 -17.04 22.75
CA GLY A 69 28.28 -15.65 22.86
C GLY A 69 27.99 -14.85 21.58
N LEU A 70 28.28 -15.42 20.41
CA LEU A 70 27.95 -14.82 19.12
C LEU A 70 26.43 -14.69 18.92
N LEU A 71 25.66 -15.71 19.33
CA LEU A 71 24.20 -15.65 19.26
C LEU A 71 23.64 -14.55 20.17
N ALA A 72 24.12 -14.46 21.41
CA ALA A 72 23.72 -13.40 22.33
C ALA A 72 24.10 -12.01 21.81
N PHE A 73 25.28 -11.87 21.21
CA PHE A 73 25.69 -10.63 20.54
C PHE A 73 24.76 -10.25 19.39
N LEU A 74 24.39 -11.20 18.52
CA LEU A 74 23.43 -10.96 17.42
C LEU A 74 22.04 -10.58 17.95
N LEU A 75 21.57 -11.21 19.02
CA LEU A 75 20.29 -10.87 19.65
C LEU A 75 20.32 -9.46 20.26
N LEU A 76 21.40 -9.09 20.93
CA LEU A 76 21.59 -7.73 21.48
C LEU A 76 21.71 -6.68 20.37
N LEU A 77 22.42 -6.99 19.29
CA LEU A 77 22.54 -6.13 18.12
C LEU A 77 21.17 -5.93 17.46
N GLY A 78 20.39 -7.01 17.28
CA GLY A 78 19.03 -6.94 16.75
C GLY A 78 18.09 -6.13 17.63
N TRP A 79 18.16 -6.32 18.96
CA TRP A 79 17.39 -5.53 19.92
C TRP A 79 17.78 -4.04 19.92
N TRP A 80 19.08 -3.74 19.80
CA TRP A 80 19.59 -2.37 19.73
C TRP A 80 19.16 -1.66 18.44
N VAL A 81 19.27 -2.34 17.29
CA VAL A 81 18.78 -1.82 15.99
C VAL A 81 17.26 -1.64 16.03
N SER A 82 16.52 -2.57 16.61
CA SER A 82 15.05 -2.49 16.72
C SER A 82 14.56 -1.33 17.59
N LYS A 83 15.41 -0.75 18.46
CA LYS A 83 15.05 0.40 19.29
C LYS A 83 15.21 1.76 18.59
N ARG A 84 15.73 1.81 17.36
CA ARG A 84 16.10 3.06 16.66
C ARG A 84 15.32 3.29 15.35
N GLY A 85 14.05 2.96 15.35
CA GLY A 85 13.17 3.17 14.21
C GLY A 85 12.26 4.38 14.41
N ASN A 86 12.48 5.45 13.65
CA ASN A 86 11.54 6.56 13.57
C ASN A 86 10.74 6.46 12.26
N PHE A 87 9.46 6.81 12.33
CA PHE A 87 8.63 6.98 11.14
C PHE A 87 8.75 8.44 10.70
N ASP A 88 9.27 8.66 9.50
CA ASP A 88 9.20 9.98 8.87
C ASP A 88 7.97 10.03 7.97
N VAL A 89 7.27 11.17 8.00
CA VAL A 89 6.06 11.39 7.23
C VAL A 89 6.34 12.47 6.20
N ASN A 90 6.58 12.06 4.96
CA ASN A 90 6.81 13.00 3.88
C ASN A 90 5.48 13.43 3.28
N VAL A 91 5.12 14.70 3.50
CA VAL A 91 3.90 15.32 2.95
C VAL A 91 4.27 16.18 1.76
N LYS A 92 3.83 15.78 0.57
CA LYS A 92 4.10 16.51 -0.68
C LYS A 92 2.86 16.60 -1.56
N LYS A 93 2.91 17.46 -2.57
CA LYS A 93 1.90 17.46 -3.62
C LYS A 93 2.08 16.20 -4.48
N PRO A 94 1.03 15.39 -4.73
CA PRO A 94 1.19 14.16 -5.50
C PRO A 94 1.64 14.48 -6.93
N GLU A 95 2.59 13.71 -7.44
CA GLU A 95 2.78 13.66 -8.88
C GLU A 95 1.51 13.13 -9.57
N LYS A 96 1.32 13.45 -10.85
CA LYS A 96 0.23 12.86 -11.64
C LYS A 96 0.53 11.37 -11.86
N LYS A 97 -0.48 10.50 -11.71
CA LYS A 97 -0.34 9.04 -11.65
C LYS A 97 -1.13 8.40 -12.79
N LYS A 98 -0.73 7.20 -13.19
CA LYS A 98 -1.37 6.47 -14.28
C LYS A 98 -2.57 5.67 -13.82
N VAL A 99 -2.56 5.22 -12.57
CA VAL A 99 -3.63 4.43 -11.99
C VAL A 99 -4.13 5.11 -10.73
N LEU A 100 -5.45 5.33 -10.68
CA LEU A 100 -6.13 5.86 -9.50
C LEU A 100 -7.03 4.78 -8.91
N VAL A 101 -6.85 4.53 -7.62
CA VAL A 101 -7.68 3.61 -6.84
C VAL A 101 -8.53 4.44 -5.87
N LEU A 102 -9.86 4.38 -6.03
CA LEU A 102 -10.82 5.17 -5.24
C LEU A 102 -11.66 4.26 -4.35
N PHE A 103 -12.11 4.79 -3.21
CA PHE A 103 -13.17 4.19 -2.41
C PHE A 103 -14.46 4.98 -2.63
N LEU A 104 -15.51 4.30 -3.08
CA LEU A 104 -16.78 4.95 -3.37
C LEU A 104 -17.68 4.93 -2.14
N SER A 105 -17.94 6.11 -1.58
CA SER A 105 -18.94 6.27 -0.52
C SER A 105 -20.35 6.22 -1.12
N PRO A 106 -21.34 5.65 -0.41
CA PRO A 106 -22.73 5.75 -0.83
C PRO A 106 -23.22 7.21 -0.75
N VAL A 107 -24.15 7.54 -1.63
CA VAL A 107 -24.80 8.86 -1.73
C VAL A 107 -26.31 8.74 -1.64
N ARG A 108 -27.00 9.86 -1.41
CA ARG A 108 -28.47 9.90 -1.40
C ARG A 108 -29.07 10.13 -2.79
N GLY A 109 -28.25 10.61 -3.73
CA GLY A 109 -28.69 10.95 -5.08
C GLY A 109 -29.18 9.76 -5.89
N LYS A 110 -30.17 10.03 -6.75
CA LYS A 110 -30.79 9.10 -7.69
C LYS A 110 -30.63 9.59 -9.13
N GLU A 111 -31.11 8.80 -10.08
CA GLU A 111 -30.99 9.11 -11.51
C GLU A 111 -31.70 10.44 -11.88
N GLU A 112 -32.80 10.77 -11.19
CA GLU A 112 -33.55 12.02 -11.40
C GLU A 112 -32.74 13.25 -10.94
N ASP A 113 -32.05 13.12 -9.81
CA ASP A 113 -31.14 14.16 -9.29
C ASP A 113 -29.98 14.37 -10.26
N LEU A 114 -29.45 13.29 -10.84
CA LEU A 114 -28.38 13.36 -11.84
C LEU A 114 -28.84 14.11 -13.09
N THR A 115 -30.03 13.77 -13.61
CA THR A 115 -30.59 14.42 -14.80
C THR A 115 -30.76 15.91 -14.56
N SER A 116 -31.26 16.29 -13.38
CA SER A 116 -31.40 17.70 -12.98
C SER A 116 -30.04 18.39 -12.89
N LEU A 117 -29.05 17.75 -12.28
CA LEU A 117 -27.70 18.30 -12.13
C LEU A 117 -26.98 18.49 -13.48
N VAL A 118 -27.12 17.53 -14.39
CA VAL A 118 -26.49 17.56 -15.73
C VAL A 118 -27.17 18.59 -16.65
N SER A 119 -28.47 18.86 -16.44
CA SER A 119 -29.17 19.91 -17.18
C SER A 119 -28.70 21.33 -16.82
N GLY A 120 -28.14 21.50 -15.63
CA GLY A 120 -27.52 22.74 -15.17
C GLY A 120 -26.03 22.85 -15.51
N GLU A 121 -25.38 23.85 -14.90
CA GLU A 121 -23.92 23.99 -14.99
C GLU A 121 -23.22 22.96 -14.10
N LEU A 122 -22.63 21.94 -14.72
CA LEU A 122 -21.93 20.87 -14.02
C LEU A 122 -20.54 21.34 -13.60
N SER A 123 -20.37 21.59 -12.30
CA SER A 123 -19.11 22.02 -11.68
C SER A 123 -18.90 21.30 -10.36
N PHE A 124 -17.67 21.34 -9.80
CA PHE A 124 -17.41 20.75 -8.49
C PHE A 124 -18.33 21.32 -7.40
N LYS A 125 -18.56 22.65 -7.42
CA LYS A 125 -19.46 23.32 -6.49
C LYS A 125 -20.91 22.83 -6.62
N ALA A 126 -21.36 22.57 -7.86
CA ALA A 126 -22.68 22.03 -8.11
C ALA A 126 -22.83 20.60 -7.54
N VAL A 127 -21.81 19.75 -7.73
CA VAL A 127 -21.81 18.39 -7.16
C VAL A 127 -21.81 18.43 -5.63
N ASP A 128 -20.98 19.30 -5.02
CA ASP A 128 -20.88 19.47 -3.56
C ASP A 128 -22.20 19.97 -2.93
N GLY A 129 -22.94 20.81 -3.66
CA GLY A 129 -24.27 21.30 -3.24
C GLY A 129 -25.42 20.32 -3.50
N SER A 130 -25.15 19.15 -4.08
CA SER A 130 -26.17 18.19 -4.51
C SER A 130 -26.23 16.95 -3.60
N PRO A 131 -27.23 16.07 -3.79
CA PRO A 131 -27.25 14.74 -3.17
C PRO A 131 -26.01 13.86 -3.45
N PHE A 132 -25.17 14.24 -4.42
CA PHE A 132 -23.93 13.56 -4.82
C PHE A 132 -22.66 14.12 -4.15
N ARG A 133 -22.77 15.01 -3.15
CA ARG A 133 -21.62 15.72 -2.56
C ARG A 133 -20.41 14.85 -2.22
N ASN A 134 -20.61 13.61 -1.76
CA ASN A 134 -19.52 12.71 -1.39
C ASN A 134 -18.69 12.24 -2.60
N TRP A 135 -19.24 12.35 -3.82
CA TRP A 135 -18.54 12.01 -5.06
C TRP A 135 -17.76 13.18 -5.65
N GLU A 136 -17.90 14.38 -5.10
CA GLU A 136 -17.14 15.55 -5.56
C GLU A 136 -15.62 15.35 -5.41
N VAL A 137 -15.19 14.76 -4.29
CA VAL A 137 -13.79 14.44 -4.03
C VAL A 137 -13.23 13.38 -5.00
N PRO A 138 -13.89 12.23 -5.22
CA PRO A 138 -13.56 11.31 -6.31
C PRO A 138 -13.41 12.00 -7.68
N LEU A 139 -14.31 12.92 -8.03
CA LEU A 139 -14.21 13.68 -9.28
C LEU A 139 -12.97 14.58 -9.28
N ARG A 140 -12.63 15.24 -8.16
CA ARG A 140 -11.38 16.02 -8.06
C ARG A 140 -10.14 15.17 -8.22
N ALA A 141 -10.11 13.98 -7.63
CA ALA A 141 -8.99 13.05 -7.78
C ALA A 141 -8.81 12.65 -9.25
N ILE A 142 -9.91 12.33 -9.95
CA ILE A 142 -9.89 12.01 -11.40
C ILE A 142 -9.40 13.22 -12.21
N ALA A 143 -9.98 14.40 -11.97
CA ALA A 143 -9.59 15.64 -12.66
C ALA A 143 -8.10 15.96 -12.44
N TYR A 144 -7.61 15.75 -11.22
CA TYR A 144 -6.21 15.97 -10.90
C TYR A 144 -5.35 15.04 -11.75
N HIS A 145 -5.58 13.74 -11.75
CA HIS A 145 -4.70 12.81 -12.48
C HIS A 145 -4.94 12.74 -13.99
N GLY A 146 -6.01 13.34 -14.52
CA GLY A 146 -6.51 13.10 -15.87
C GLY A 146 -5.48 13.14 -17.00
N GLU A 147 -4.50 14.05 -16.94
CA GLU A 147 -3.43 14.16 -17.93
C GLU A 147 -2.54 12.90 -18.03
N LYS A 148 -2.37 12.15 -16.94
CA LYS A 148 -1.60 10.89 -16.91
C LYS A 148 -2.46 9.66 -16.64
N LEU A 149 -3.73 9.83 -16.26
CA LEU A 149 -4.60 8.73 -15.90
C LEU A 149 -4.86 7.81 -17.12
N GLU A 150 -4.61 6.53 -16.92
CA GLU A 150 -4.78 5.44 -17.89
C GLU A 150 -5.80 4.41 -17.37
N ARG A 151 -5.92 4.27 -16.04
CA ARG A 151 -6.82 3.30 -15.40
C ARG A 151 -7.45 3.84 -14.12
N LEU A 152 -8.75 3.57 -13.97
CA LEU A 152 -9.53 3.87 -12.78
C LEU A 152 -10.06 2.58 -12.17
N ILE A 153 -9.76 2.35 -10.88
CA ILE A 153 -10.27 1.24 -10.10
C ILE A 153 -11.06 1.81 -8.93
N VAL A 154 -12.29 1.33 -8.75
CA VAL A 154 -13.21 1.84 -7.73
C VAL A 154 -13.60 0.70 -6.81
N LEU A 155 -13.22 0.81 -5.54
CA LEU A 155 -13.65 -0.08 -4.48
C LEU A 155 -15.03 0.33 -3.99
N THR A 156 -15.95 -0.62 -3.90
CA THR A 156 -17.34 -0.38 -3.49
C THR A 156 -17.74 -1.30 -2.35
N SER A 157 -18.58 -0.80 -1.44
CA SER A 157 -19.28 -1.63 -0.44
C SER A 157 -20.57 -2.18 -1.06
N PRO A 158 -21.32 -3.07 -0.39
CA PRO A 158 -22.61 -3.55 -0.90
C PRO A 158 -23.61 -2.43 -1.18
N GLN A 159 -23.54 -1.31 -0.44
CA GLN A 159 -24.39 -0.14 -0.64
C GLN A 159 -23.92 0.69 -1.84
N SER A 160 -22.63 1.05 -1.91
CA SER A 160 -22.12 1.90 -3.00
C SER A 160 -21.97 1.14 -4.33
N SER A 161 -21.87 -0.19 -4.31
CA SER A 161 -21.85 -1.02 -5.53
C SER A 161 -23.12 -0.84 -6.36
N LYS A 162 -24.28 -0.69 -5.71
CA LYS A 162 -25.57 -0.41 -6.38
C LYS A 162 -25.57 0.93 -7.11
N GLN A 163 -24.65 1.83 -6.75
CA GLN A 163 -24.54 3.19 -7.26
C GLN A 163 -23.34 3.36 -8.19
N PHE A 164 -22.54 2.31 -8.44
CA PHE A 164 -21.34 2.40 -9.27
C PHE A 164 -21.66 2.85 -10.71
N ALA A 165 -22.73 2.33 -11.31
CA ALA A 165 -23.18 2.75 -12.63
C ALA A 165 -23.59 4.24 -12.66
N LEU A 166 -24.28 4.71 -11.60
CA LEU A 166 -24.69 6.10 -11.47
C LEU A 166 -23.47 7.03 -11.30
N PHE A 167 -22.47 6.60 -10.53
CA PHE A 167 -21.19 7.30 -10.41
C PHE A 167 -20.49 7.43 -11.76
N LYS A 168 -20.40 6.35 -12.54
CA LYS A 168 -19.82 6.38 -13.89
C LYS A 168 -20.55 7.38 -14.80
N LYS A 169 -21.89 7.42 -14.76
CA LYS A 169 -22.69 8.38 -15.54
C LYS A 169 -22.42 9.83 -15.13
N LEU A 170 -22.38 10.11 -13.82
CA LEU A 170 -22.03 11.44 -13.31
C LEU A 170 -20.63 11.85 -13.78
N ALA A 171 -19.63 11.00 -13.57
CA ALA A 171 -18.25 11.29 -13.95
C ALA A 171 -18.11 11.49 -15.47
N SER A 172 -18.77 10.65 -16.29
CA SER A 172 -18.73 10.80 -17.74
C SER A 172 -19.39 12.10 -18.20
N SER A 173 -20.49 12.49 -17.55
CA SER A 173 -21.13 13.79 -17.83
C SER A 173 -20.26 14.97 -17.42
N PHE A 174 -19.55 14.83 -16.29
CA PHE A 174 -18.63 15.84 -15.75
C PHE A 174 -17.44 16.07 -16.67
N PHE A 175 -16.88 15.00 -17.24
CA PHE A 175 -15.70 15.03 -18.11
C PHE A 175 -16.04 14.89 -19.60
N LYS A 176 -17.26 15.26 -20.02
CA LYS A 176 -17.73 15.10 -21.41
C LYS A 176 -16.84 15.75 -22.49
N GLY A 177 -16.07 16.77 -22.11
CA GLY A 177 -15.13 17.47 -23.01
C GLY A 177 -13.74 16.83 -23.10
N ASP A 178 -13.44 15.81 -22.29
CA ASP A 178 -12.15 15.13 -22.24
C ASP A 178 -12.29 13.68 -22.71
N SER A 179 -12.05 13.46 -24.02
CA SER A 179 -12.20 12.15 -24.65
C SER A 179 -11.30 11.07 -24.03
N ARG A 180 -10.15 11.45 -23.47
CA ARG A 180 -9.23 10.52 -22.81
C ARG A 180 -9.84 10.05 -21.50
N LEU A 181 -10.30 10.97 -20.66
CA LEU A 181 -10.98 10.62 -19.41
C LEU A 181 -12.24 9.80 -19.66
N LEU A 182 -13.01 10.10 -20.71
CA LEU A 182 -14.17 9.29 -21.09
C LEU A 182 -13.79 7.83 -21.37
N SER A 183 -12.68 7.57 -22.08
CA SER A 183 -12.22 6.19 -22.32
C SER A 183 -11.80 5.48 -21.03
N VAL A 184 -11.16 6.21 -20.11
CA VAL A 184 -10.79 5.66 -18.78
C VAL A 184 -12.04 5.34 -17.96
N LEU A 185 -13.03 6.23 -17.94
CA LEU A 185 -14.28 6.08 -17.20
C LEU A 185 -15.14 4.93 -17.75
N GLU A 186 -15.20 4.78 -19.07
CA GLU A 186 -15.88 3.66 -19.70
C GLU A 186 -15.30 2.32 -19.23
N LYS A 187 -13.96 2.22 -19.16
CA LYS A 187 -13.20 1.05 -18.73
C LYS A 187 -12.98 0.96 -17.21
N ALA A 188 -13.59 1.85 -16.42
CA ALA A 188 -13.43 1.85 -14.97
C ALA A 188 -13.86 0.51 -14.36
N GLN A 189 -13.00 -0.06 -13.51
CA GLN A 189 -13.20 -1.37 -12.91
C GLN A 189 -13.79 -1.24 -11.50
N GLU A 190 -14.74 -2.10 -11.18
CA GLU A 190 -15.29 -2.21 -9.83
C GLU A 190 -14.59 -3.35 -9.07
N VAL A 191 -14.23 -3.10 -7.82
CA VAL A 191 -13.78 -4.11 -6.87
C VAL A 191 -14.71 -4.07 -5.66
N LYS A 192 -15.47 -5.15 -5.43
CA LYS A 192 -16.45 -5.20 -4.33
C LYS A 192 -15.77 -5.67 -3.06
N ILE A 193 -16.00 -4.93 -1.98
CA ILE A 193 -15.60 -5.25 -0.61
C ILE A 193 -16.89 -5.46 0.19
N ASN A 194 -16.95 -6.49 1.03
CA ASN A 194 -18.14 -6.76 1.83
C ASN A 194 -18.27 -5.75 2.96
N ASP A 195 -17.17 -5.46 3.65
CA ASP A 195 -17.13 -4.49 4.74
C ASP A 195 -15.85 -3.63 4.67
N PHE A 196 -16.03 -2.31 4.61
CA PHE A 196 -14.89 -1.39 4.67
C PHE A 196 -14.30 -1.28 6.08
N GLU A 197 -14.98 -1.77 7.12
CA GLU A 197 -14.44 -1.86 8.48
C GLU A 197 -13.55 -3.10 8.67
N ASP A 198 -13.64 -4.08 7.76
CA ASP A 198 -12.72 -5.23 7.73
C ASP A 198 -11.40 -4.83 7.05
N ILE A 199 -10.42 -4.48 7.87
CA ILE A 199 -9.10 -4.07 7.40
C ILE A 199 -8.36 -5.18 6.63
N GLU A 200 -8.56 -6.45 6.99
CA GLU A 200 -7.91 -7.57 6.30
C GLU A 200 -8.46 -7.71 4.88
N GLU A 201 -9.78 -7.57 4.73
CA GLU A 201 -10.44 -7.58 3.42
C GLU A 201 -9.96 -6.42 2.55
N VAL A 202 -9.96 -5.19 3.09
CA VAL A 202 -9.50 -3.99 2.38
C VAL A 202 -8.04 -4.13 1.95
N PHE A 203 -7.17 -4.57 2.85
CA PHE A 203 -5.74 -4.74 2.57
C PHE A 203 -5.49 -5.86 1.56
N GLY A 204 -6.21 -6.98 1.67
CA GLY A 204 -6.17 -8.08 0.71
C GLY A 204 -6.59 -7.64 -0.68
N ALA A 205 -7.64 -6.83 -0.79
CA ALA A 205 -8.11 -6.28 -2.05
C ALA A 205 -7.10 -5.31 -2.67
N LEU A 206 -6.52 -4.40 -1.87
CA LEU A 206 -5.48 -3.49 -2.34
C LEU A 206 -4.25 -4.25 -2.85
N ASN A 207 -3.75 -5.24 -2.11
CA ASN A 207 -2.63 -6.06 -2.59
C ASN A 207 -2.95 -6.82 -3.88
N SER A 208 -4.16 -7.37 -4.00
CA SER A 208 -4.62 -8.03 -5.22
C SER A 208 -4.74 -7.06 -6.40
N ILE A 209 -5.07 -5.79 -6.15
CA ILE A 209 -5.03 -4.74 -7.17
C ILE A 209 -3.58 -4.48 -7.62
N TYR A 210 -2.66 -4.24 -6.68
CA TYR A 210 -1.25 -4.00 -7.01
C TYR A 210 -0.62 -5.18 -7.76
N GLN A 211 -0.92 -6.42 -7.38
CA GLN A 211 -0.42 -7.61 -8.07
C GLN A 211 -0.89 -7.64 -9.53
N ARG A 212 -2.20 -7.49 -9.77
CA ARG A 212 -2.75 -7.45 -11.14
C ARG A 212 -2.17 -6.30 -11.97
N LEU A 213 -1.99 -5.13 -11.35
CA LEU A 213 -1.38 -3.97 -12.02
C LEU A 213 0.08 -4.23 -12.39
N SER A 214 0.83 -4.91 -11.54
CA SER A 214 2.20 -5.32 -11.84
C SER A 214 2.26 -6.33 -13.00
N GLU A 215 1.31 -7.27 -13.06
CA GLU A 215 1.18 -8.22 -14.17
C GLU A 215 0.87 -7.50 -15.50
N ASP A 216 0.09 -6.42 -15.42
CA ASP A 216 -0.22 -5.52 -16.54
C ASP A 216 0.90 -4.52 -16.88
N GLY A 217 2.05 -4.57 -16.18
CA GLY A 217 3.24 -3.77 -16.46
C GLY A 217 3.31 -2.39 -15.78
N TYR A 218 2.39 -2.07 -14.87
CA TYR A 218 2.45 -0.85 -14.06
C TYR A 218 3.46 -1.01 -12.90
N LYS A 219 4.15 0.07 -12.55
CA LYS A 219 5.01 0.12 -11.36
C LYS A 219 4.21 0.62 -10.17
N ASP A 220 4.59 0.24 -8.95
CA ASP A 220 3.94 0.71 -7.71
C ASP A 220 3.83 2.25 -7.65
N ARG A 221 4.87 2.96 -8.10
CA ARG A 221 4.90 4.43 -8.18
C ARG A 221 3.92 5.06 -9.18
N ASP A 222 3.41 4.27 -10.13
CA ASP A 222 2.43 4.71 -11.12
C ASP A 222 0.99 4.68 -10.56
N VAL A 223 0.80 4.07 -9.39
CA VAL A 223 -0.48 3.87 -8.71
C VAL A 223 -0.60 4.83 -7.53
N ILE A 224 -1.81 5.34 -7.29
CA ILE A 224 -2.13 6.08 -6.06
C ILE A 224 -3.50 5.69 -5.54
N VAL A 225 -3.58 5.55 -4.22
CA VAL A 225 -4.81 5.22 -3.50
C VAL A 225 -5.38 6.50 -2.88
N ASP A 226 -6.60 6.88 -3.23
CA ASP A 226 -7.31 7.98 -2.57
C ASP A 226 -8.06 7.48 -1.36
N VAL A 227 -7.69 7.96 -0.17
CA VAL A 227 -8.34 7.57 1.09
C VAL A 227 -9.34 8.60 1.60
N THR A 228 -9.65 9.62 0.80
CA THR A 228 -10.35 10.82 1.26
C THR A 228 -11.83 10.57 1.59
N GLY A 229 -12.49 9.72 0.81
CA GLY A 229 -13.92 9.37 1.00
C GLY A 229 -14.17 8.10 1.82
N GLY A 230 -13.11 7.44 2.29
CA GLY A 230 -13.20 6.17 3.00
C GLY A 230 -13.55 6.31 4.48
N GLN A 231 -13.92 5.20 5.10
CA GLN A 231 -13.94 5.09 6.56
C GLN A 231 -12.50 5.20 7.12
N LYS A 232 -12.36 5.44 8.43
CA LYS A 232 -11.02 5.53 9.07
C LYS A 232 -10.15 4.29 8.80
N THR A 233 -10.77 3.12 8.72
CA THR A 233 -10.15 1.84 8.38
C THR A 233 -9.50 1.85 6.99
N VAL A 234 -10.12 2.50 6.02
CA VAL A 234 -9.56 2.72 4.68
C VAL A 234 -8.32 3.62 4.72
N SER A 235 -8.36 4.69 5.52
CA SER A 235 -7.19 5.56 5.70
C SER A 235 -6.03 4.82 6.36
N ILE A 236 -6.31 3.97 7.36
CA ILE A 236 -5.32 3.12 8.01
C ILE A 236 -4.73 2.13 7.00
N ALA A 237 -5.57 1.44 6.23
CA ALA A 237 -5.11 0.50 5.19
C ALA A 237 -4.24 1.21 4.15
N GLY A 238 -4.64 2.38 3.66
CA GLY A 238 -3.84 3.19 2.74
C GLY A 238 -2.49 3.61 3.30
N ALA A 239 -2.44 3.98 4.59
CA ALA A 239 -1.19 4.27 5.29
C ALA A 239 -0.27 3.04 5.33
N PHE A 240 -0.80 1.85 5.71
CA PHE A 240 -0.01 0.62 5.69
C PHE A 240 0.52 0.25 4.30
N MET A 241 -0.18 0.62 3.23
CA MET A 241 0.30 0.36 1.87
C MET A 241 1.58 1.14 1.53
N THR A 242 1.84 2.28 2.18
CA THR A 242 3.07 3.07 1.95
C THR A 242 4.34 2.42 2.49
N LEU A 243 4.20 1.43 3.40
CA LEU A 243 5.34 0.65 3.87
C LEU A 243 6.01 -0.15 2.75
N TYR A 244 5.30 -0.41 1.64
CA TYR A 244 5.89 -0.98 0.44
C TYR A 244 6.52 0.12 -0.41
N ARG A 245 7.81 -0.04 -0.71
CA ARG A 245 8.61 0.97 -1.40
C ARG A 245 7.96 1.49 -2.68
N GLY A 246 7.76 2.80 -2.75
CA GLY A 246 7.24 3.50 -3.93
C GLY A 246 5.72 3.55 -4.02
N ARG A 247 4.99 3.06 -3.02
CA ARG A 247 3.54 3.26 -2.91
C ARG A 247 3.26 4.53 -2.11
N GLU A 248 2.29 5.29 -2.59
CA GLU A 248 1.83 6.52 -1.95
C GLU A 248 0.30 6.44 -1.82
N PHE A 249 -0.25 7.09 -0.80
CA PHE A 249 -1.67 7.41 -0.78
C PHE A 249 -1.87 8.92 -0.90
N GLN A 250 -3.08 9.32 -1.32
CA GLN A 250 -3.48 10.71 -1.31
C GLN A 250 -4.68 10.95 -0.42
N TYR A 251 -4.75 12.18 0.08
CA TYR A 251 -5.87 12.72 0.81
C TYR A 251 -6.14 14.15 0.35
N ILE A 252 -7.40 14.43 0.02
CA ILE A 252 -7.89 15.75 -0.38
C ILE A 252 -8.60 16.36 0.84
N SER A 253 -8.17 17.51 1.32
CA SER A 253 -8.82 18.09 2.51
C SER A 253 -10.26 18.49 2.22
N THR A 254 -11.18 18.18 3.13
CA THR A 254 -12.56 18.69 3.06
C THR A 254 -12.65 20.19 3.30
N ASN A 255 -11.68 20.77 4.02
CA ASN A 255 -11.59 22.20 4.31
C ASN A 255 -10.89 22.99 3.20
N ASP A 256 -10.00 22.30 2.46
CA ASP A 256 -9.23 22.88 1.37
C ASP A 256 -9.10 21.86 0.22
N LYS A 257 -10.13 21.86 -0.62
CA LYS A 257 -10.30 20.89 -1.71
C LYS A 257 -9.42 21.19 -2.92
N GLU A 258 -8.67 22.29 -2.90
CA GLU A 258 -7.67 22.61 -3.93
C GLU A 258 -6.30 22.00 -3.59
N ASN A 259 -6.01 21.80 -2.31
CA ASN A 259 -4.77 21.21 -1.84
C ASN A 259 -4.87 19.69 -1.67
N ILE A 260 -4.59 18.99 -2.78
CA ILE A 260 -4.38 17.53 -2.79
C ILE A 260 -2.99 17.22 -2.21
N LYS A 261 -2.95 16.40 -1.17
CA LYS A 261 -1.72 15.97 -0.50
C LYS A 261 -1.49 14.48 -0.74
N SER A 262 -0.24 14.12 -1.00
CA SER A 262 0.24 12.76 -0.98
C SER A 262 1.09 12.53 0.26
N TYR A 263 0.93 11.36 0.83
CA TYR A 263 1.62 10.91 2.02
C TYR A 263 2.42 9.67 1.67
N ASP A 264 3.68 9.71 2.07
CA ASP A 264 4.62 8.60 2.02
C ASP A 264 5.19 8.43 3.43
N ILE A 265 4.94 7.28 4.05
CA ILE A 265 5.39 6.97 5.40
C ILE A 265 6.57 6.02 5.25
N GLU A 266 7.77 6.56 5.41
CA GLU A 266 9.00 5.77 5.35
C GLU A 266 9.49 5.45 6.75
N PHE A 267 9.97 4.21 6.93
CA PHE A 267 10.76 3.85 8.09
C PHE A 267 12.20 4.35 7.87
N VAL A 268 12.63 5.31 8.68
CA VAL A 268 13.96 5.89 8.60
C VAL A 268 14.75 5.45 9.85
N PRO A 269 15.91 4.78 9.69
CA PRO A 269 16.82 4.55 10.81
C PRO A 269 17.33 5.91 11.32
N GLU A 270 17.36 6.13 12.64
CA GLU A 270 18.06 7.32 13.19
C GLU A 270 19.53 7.31 12.77
N ASP A 271 20.02 8.47 12.31
CA ASP A 271 21.43 8.73 11.95
C ASP A 271 22.41 8.41 13.09
#